data_AF-A0A9P0Z608-F1
#
_entry.id   AF-A0A9P0Z608-F1
#
_cell.length_a   1.000
_cell.length_b   1.000
_cell.length_c   1.000
_cell.angle_alpha   90.00
_cell.angle_beta   90.00
_cell.angle_gamma   90.00
#
_symmetry.space_group_name_H-M   'P 1'
#
loop_
_entity.id
_entity.type
_entity.pdbx_description
1 polymer ?
#
loop_
_entity_poly.entity_id
_entity_poly.type
_entity_poly.pdbx_seq_one_letter_code
_entity_poly.pdbx_strand_id
1 'polypeptide(L)'
;MLPLFFRHMDHFSKRAVDLNKNLDMKFMTNLPVQESADCGAYVAAFAEYFIDDIELPSFLDIELYRSRLAFFLYQYGVSKLNGEVESDGDQVKRKRKKLKH
;
A
#
# COMPACT_ATOMS: atom_id res chain seq x y z
N MET A 1 -8.68 -11.65 -12.87
CA MET A 1 -8.13 -10.47 -12.18
C MET A 1 -9.17 -9.64 -11.40
N LEU A 2 -10.34 -10.20 -11.06
CA LEU A 2 -11.36 -9.56 -10.20
C LEU A 2 -11.58 -10.23 -8.81
N PRO A 3 -11.23 -11.49 -8.53
CA PRO A 3 -11.65 -12.12 -7.25
C PRO A 3 -10.95 -11.61 -5.99
N LEU A 4 -9.71 -11.14 -6.10
CA LEU A 4 -8.91 -10.74 -4.93
C LEU A 4 -9.29 -9.36 -4.41
N PHE A 5 -9.79 -8.47 -5.28
CA PHE A 5 -10.25 -7.14 -4.88
C PHE A 5 -11.53 -7.22 -4.04
N PHE A 6 -12.48 -8.07 -4.44
CA PHE A 6 -13.72 -8.29 -3.67
C PHE A 6 -13.50 -8.99 -2.33
N ARG A 7 -12.56 -9.94 -2.24
CA ARG A 7 -12.25 -10.62 -0.96
C ARG A 7 -11.71 -9.67 0.12
N HIS A 8 -11.10 -8.55 -0.29
CA HIS A 8 -10.63 -7.53 0.65
C HIS A 8 -11.78 -6.65 1.19
N MET A 9 -12.82 -6.41 0.37
CA MET A 9 -14.01 -5.65 0.75
C MET A 9 -14.88 -6.39 1.79
N ASP A 10 -14.98 -7.72 1.70
CA ASP A 10 -15.70 -8.53 2.70
C ASP A 10 -15.05 -8.49 4.09
N HIS A 11 -13.72 -8.33 4.15
CA HIS A 11 -13.00 -8.16 5.40
C HIS A 11 -13.22 -6.75 6.00
N PHE A 12 -13.34 -5.72 5.15
CA PHE A 12 -13.71 -4.37 5.59
C PHE A 12 -15.13 -4.35 6.17
N SER A 13 -16.09 -5.01 5.52
CA SER A 13 -17.48 -5.09 6.00
C SER A 13 -17.58 -5.74 7.38
N LYS A 14 -16.83 -6.81 7.65
CA LYS A 14 -16.84 -7.48 8.96
C LYS A 14 -16.18 -6.67 10.08
N ARG A 15 -15.22 -5.78 9.79
CA ARG A 15 -14.64 -4.84 10.77
C ARG A 15 -15.55 -3.66 11.10
N ALA A 16 -16.48 -3.30 10.21
CA ALA A 16 -17.39 -2.18 10.45
C ALA A 16 -18.39 -2.45 11.59
N VAL A 17 -18.64 -3.72 11.92
CA VAL A 17 -19.60 -4.12 12.96
C VAL A 17 -19.06 -3.85 14.38
N ASP A 18 -17.74 -3.76 14.56
CA ASP A 18 -17.09 -3.47 15.86
C ASP A 18 -16.89 -1.97 16.14
N LEU A 19 -17.43 -1.09 15.29
CA LEU A 19 -17.10 0.32 15.29
C LEU A 19 -18.28 1.21 15.63
N ASN A 20 -18.89 0.99 16.81
CA ASN A 20 -19.69 2.01 17.51
C ASN A 20 -18.81 3.17 18.06
N LYS A 21 -17.59 3.34 17.52
CA LYS A 21 -16.80 4.56 17.64
C LYS A 21 -17.04 5.35 16.37
N ASN A 22 -17.62 6.53 16.50
CA ASN A 22 -17.72 7.48 15.40
C ASN A 22 -16.31 7.67 14.82
N LEU A 23 -16.11 7.18 13.59
CA LEU A 23 -14.89 7.43 12.85
C LEU A 23 -14.84 8.90 12.50
N ASP A 24 -13.77 9.57 12.90
CA ASP A 24 -13.50 10.93 12.45
C ASP A 24 -13.09 10.87 10.97
N MET A 25 -13.95 11.40 10.11
CA MET A 25 -13.71 11.47 8.67
C MET A 25 -13.19 12.87 8.34
N LYS A 26 -11.94 12.95 7.87
CA LYS A 26 -11.33 14.21 7.43
C LYS A 26 -11.18 14.23 5.93
N PHE A 27 -11.74 15.26 5.30
CA PHE A 27 -11.48 15.56 3.90
C PHE A 27 -10.24 16.45 3.81
N MET A 28 -9.22 15.99 3.10
CA MET A 28 -7.97 16.73 2.93
C MET A 28 -8.05 17.55 1.63
N THR A 29 -8.11 18.88 1.75
CA THR A 29 -8.16 19.80 0.59
C THR A 29 -6.79 20.28 0.13
N ASN A 30 -5.76 20.10 0.96
CA ASN A 30 -4.44 20.71 0.75
C ASN A 30 -3.44 19.73 0.13
N LEU A 31 -3.92 18.69 -0.55
CA LEU A 31 -3.08 17.69 -1.20
C LEU A 31 -2.98 17.98 -2.71
N PRO A 32 -1.86 17.63 -3.35
CA PRO A 32 -1.72 17.70 -4.81
C PRO A 32 -2.88 16.98 -5.51
N VAL A 33 -3.54 17.66 -6.45
CA VAL A 33 -4.64 17.08 -7.22
C VAL A 33 -4.11 16.59 -8.56
N GLN A 34 -4.51 15.39 -8.94
CA GLN A 34 -4.13 14.77 -10.20
C GLN A 34 -4.82 15.42 -11.41
N GLU A 35 -4.06 15.73 -12.45
CA GLU A 35 -4.57 16.27 -13.72
C GLU A 35 -4.67 15.20 -14.84
N SER A 36 -3.80 14.20 -14.85
CA SER A 36 -3.62 13.17 -15.89
C SER A 36 -4.08 11.78 -15.42
N ALA A 37 -3.57 10.67 -15.99
CA ALA A 37 -3.95 9.29 -15.66
C ALA A 37 -2.98 8.61 -14.65
N ASP A 38 -2.62 9.31 -13.57
CA ASP A 38 -1.60 8.88 -12.59
C ASP A 38 -2.16 8.57 -11.19
N CYS A 39 -3.43 8.21 -11.05
CA CYS A 39 -4.11 8.03 -9.76
C CYS A 39 -3.40 7.05 -8.83
N GLY A 40 -2.82 5.98 -9.39
CA GLY A 40 -2.04 5.01 -8.63
C GLY A 40 -0.78 5.61 -7.99
N ALA A 41 -0.11 6.52 -8.69
CA ALA A 41 1.07 7.21 -8.18
C ALA A 41 0.70 8.18 -7.04
N TYR A 42 -0.39 8.95 -7.21
CA TYR A 42 -0.88 9.84 -6.15
C TYR A 42 -1.31 9.05 -4.90
N VAL A 43 -2.03 7.95 -5.06
CA VAL A 43 -2.43 7.09 -3.92
C VAL A 43 -1.21 6.51 -3.20
N ALA A 44 -0.18 6.07 -3.95
CA ALA A 44 1.06 5.58 -3.34
C ALA A 44 1.80 6.69 -2.58
N ALA A 45 1.90 7.90 -3.14
CA ALA A 45 2.55 9.02 -2.49
C ALA A 45 1.81 9.41 -1.20
N PHE A 46 0.48 9.42 -1.22
CA PHE A 46 -0.32 9.70 -0.03
C PHE A 46 -0.20 8.60 1.02
N ALA A 47 -0.09 7.33 0.60
CA ALA A 47 0.17 6.25 1.54
C ALA A 47 1.52 6.42 2.25
N GLU A 48 2.59 6.78 1.53
CA GLU A 48 3.89 7.11 2.13
C GLU A 48 3.77 8.28 3.13
N TYR A 49 3.03 9.34 2.77
CA TYR A 49 2.76 10.45 3.68
C TYR A 49 2.05 10.03 4.97
N PHE A 50 0.98 9.24 4.87
CA PHE A 50 0.18 8.85 6.03
C PHE A 50 0.82 7.77 6.91
N ILE A 51 1.68 6.92 6.34
CA ILE A 51 2.32 5.81 7.06
C ILE A 51 3.63 6.27 7.70
N ASP A 52 4.44 7.02 6.95
CA ASP A 52 5.81 7.35 7.32
C ASP A 52 5.98 8.83 7.74
N ASP A 53 4.88 9.60 7.80
CA ASP A 53 4.86 11.05 8.09
C ASP A 53 5.79 11.86 7.15
N ILE A 54 6.03 11.37 5.93
CA ILE A 54 6.88 12.02 4.93
C ILE A 54 6.11 13.15 4.29
N GLU A 55 6.45 14.41 4.60
CA GLU A 55 5.78 15.60 4.04
C GLU A 55 5.57 15.51 2.52
N LEU A 56 4.33 15.73 2.09
CA LEU A 56 4.02 15.82 0.68
C LEU A 56 4.48 17.16 0.14
N PRO A 57 5.24 17.18 -0.97
CA PRO A 57 5.59 18.42 -1.61
C PRO A 57 4.33 19.10 -2.16
N SER A 58 4.32 20.43 -2.19
CA SER A 58 3.23 21.23 -2.77
C SER A 58 2.98 20.91 -4.25
N PHE A 59 3.99 20.35 -4.91
CA PHE A 59 3.95 19.83 -6.27
C PHE A 59 4.58 18.45 -6.30
N LEU A 60 3.84 17.45 -6.78
CA LEU A 60 4.35 16.09 -6.94
C LEU A 60 4.89 15.93 -8.36
N ASP A 61 6.21 15.79 -8.50
CA ASP A 61 6.83 15.39 -9.78
C ASP A 61 6.52 13.91 -10.05
N ILE A 62 5.47 13.68 -10.86
CA ILE A 62 4.94 12.33 -11.13
C ILE A 62 5.95 11.47 -11.86
N GLU A 63 6.72 12.03 -12.79
CA GLU A 63 7.66 11.26 -13.60
C GLU A 63 8.83 10.79 -12.75
N LEU A 64 9.36 11.68 -11.91
CA LEU A 64 10.40 11.32 -10.95
C LEU A 64 9.87 10.30 -9.93
N TYR A 65 8.66 10.50 -9.40
CA TYR A 65 8.06 9.62 -8.41
C TYR A 65 7.83 8.21 -8.98
N ARG A 66 7.31 8.11 -10.22
CA ARG A 66 7.17 6.84 -10.94
C ARG A 66 8.50 6.14 -11.16
N SER A 67 9.53 6.90 -11.54
CA SER A 67 10.88 6.36 -11.73
C SER A 67 11.44 5.79 -10.42
N ARG A 68 11.22 6.48 -9.30
CA ARG A 68 11.60 5.99 -7.96
C ARG A 68 10.86 4.70 -7.59
N LEU A 69 9.55 4.63 -7.82
CA LEU A 69 8.77 3.41 -7.56
C LEU A 69 9.25 2.24 -8.44
N ALA A 70 9.53 2.48 -9.72
CA ALA A 70 10.06 1.46 -10.62
C ALA A 70 11.42 0.93 -10.14
N PHE A 71 12.31 1.83 -9.68
CA PHE A 71 13.60 1.45 -9.11
C PHE A 71 13.43 0.58 -7.86
N PHE A 72 12.57 0.97 -6.92
CA PHE A 72 12.32 0.17 -5.72
C PHE A 72 11.70 -1.19 -6.03
N LEU A 73 10.77 -1.25 -6.97
CA LEU A 73 10.17 -2.51 -7.41
C LEU A 73 11.23 -3.44 -8.03
N TYR A 74 12.11 -2.90 -8.86
CA TYR A 74 13.21 -3.65 -9.44
C TYR A 74 14.19 -4.16 -8.37
N GLN A 75 14.64 -3.28 -7.48
CA GLN A 75 15.55 -3.65 -6.38
C GLN A 75 14.95 -4.74 -5.51
N TYR A 76 13.67 -4.61 -5.12
CA TYR A 76 12.96 -5.64 -4.38
C TYR A 76 12.91 -6.96 -5.16
N GLY A 77 12.60 -6.93 -6.45
CA GLY A 77 12.59 -8.10 -7.33
C GLY A 77 13.95 -8.82 -7.36
N VAL A 78 15.04 -8.07 -7.49
CA VAL A 78 16.41 -8.61 -7.47
C VAL A 78 16.73 -9.26 -6.13
N SER A 79 16.50 -8.57 -5.02
CA SER A 79 16.72 -9.14 -3.68
C SER A 79 15.85 -10.38 -3.44
N LYS A 80 14.63 -10.42 -4.01
CA LYS A 80 13.73 -11.57 -3.91
C LYS A 80 14.27 -12.78 -4.65
N LEU A 81 14.86 -12.58 -5.83
CA LEU A 81 15.51 -13.64 -6.61
C LEU A 81 16.78 -14.16 -5.91
N ASN A 82 17.52 -13.28 -5.27
CA ASN A 82 18.71 -13.64 -4.49
C ASN A 82 18.37 -14.32 -3.14
N GLY A 83 17.10 -14.36 -2.75
CA GLY A 83 16.68 -14.93 -1.47
C GLY A 83 17.01 -14.06 -0.25
N GLU A 84 17.35 -12.78 -0.46
CA GLU A 84 17.70 -11.82 0.60
C GLU A 84 16.47 -11.30 1.34
N VAL A 85 15.30 -11.31 0.68
CA VAL A 85 14.04 -10.79 1.23
C VAL A 85 12.94 -11.84 1.20
N GLU A 86 12.29 -12.04 2.35
CA GLU A 86 11.09 -12.86 2.45
C GLU A 86 9.85 -11.97 2.38
N SER A 87 8.80 -12.44 1.69
CA SER A 87 7.53 -11.72 1.68
C SER A 87 6.79 -12.07 2.96
N ASP A 88 6.03 -11.14 3.52
CA ASP A 88 5.16 -11.41 4.66
C ASP A 88 4.21 -12.61 4.40
N GLY A 89 3.77 -12.79 3.15
CA GLY A 89 2.98 -13.95 2.75
C GLY A 89 3.72 -15.29 2.86
N ASP A 90 5.05 -15.29 2.69
CA ASP A 90 5.89 -16.48 2.82
C ASP A 90 6.18 -16.82 4.30
N GLN A 91 6.29 -15.79 5.15
CA GLN A 91 6.41 -15.94 6.61
C GLN A 91 5.20 -16.70 7.21
N VAL A 92 3.98 -16.34 6.76
CA VAL A 92 2.74 -17.00 7.21
C VAL A 92 2.70 -18.48 6.81
N LYS A 93 3.20 -18.84 5.62
CA LYS A 93 3.25 -20.25 5.16
C LYS A 93 4.20 -21.08 6.01
N ARG A 94 5.34 -20.53 6.44
CA ARG A 94 6.29 -21.22 7.34
C ARG A 94 5.74 -21.41 8.75
N LYS A 95 5.09 -20.40 9.33
CA LYS A 95 4.44 -20.53 10.65
C LYS A 95 3.38 -21.64 10.66
N ARG A 96 2.58 -21.77 9.61
CA ARG A 96 1.60 -22.85 9.45
C ARG A 96 2.23 -24.25 9.32
N LYS A 97 3.45 -24.36 8.77
CA LYS A 97 4.17 -25.64 8.70
C LYS A 97 4.74 -26.05 10.07
N LYS A 98 5.17 -25.08 10.89
CA LYS A 98 5.68 -25.34 12.26
C LYS A 98 4.59 -25.73 13.27
N LEU A 99 3.34 -25.30 13.07
CA LEU A 99 2.21 -25.67 13.94
C LEU A 99 1.64 -27.09 13.69
N LYS A 100 2.17 -27.83 12.70
CA LYS A 100 1.73 -29.19 12.36
C LYS A 100 2.66 -30.29 12.90
N HIS A 101 3.51 -29.96 13.85
CA HIS A 101 4.32 -30.90 14.62
C HIS A 101 4.06 -30.72 16.10
#